data_AF-A0A7S0DJ12-F1
#
_entry.id   AF-A0A7S0DJ12-F1
#
_cell.length_a   1.000
_cell.length_b   1.000
_cell.length_c   1.000
_cell.angle_alpha   90.00
_cell.angle_beta   90.00
_cell.angle_gamma   90.00
#
_symmetry.space_group_name_H-M   'P 1'
#
loop_
_entity.id
_entity.type
_entity.pdbx_description
1 polymer ?
#
loop_
_entity_poly.entity_id
_entity_poly.type
_entity_poly.pdbx_seq_one_letter_code
_entity_poly.pdbx_strand_id
1 'polypeptide(L)'
;LRSVCSVALLATAGFAVPAQSALVPSFKSIVLRSASTDSPVEGKSAFAVEMREMRAVTSSAAASSLVFIDELCRGTESTAGSAIAASILRDLDAKNTRGIFSTHLHKILDLKDAGKLGLKNTVEMKMEIADINESDENPYTWKLSSGRSTESLAFQVAIEEGVDSDIIEFS
;
A
#
# COMPACT_ATOMS: atom_id res chain seq x y z
N LEU A 1 -4.75 -3.64 4.86
CA LEU A 1 -4.67 -2.33 5.57
C LEU A 1 -5.86 -2.08 6.50
N ARG A 2 -7.11 -2.06 6.01
CA ARG A 2 -8.28 -1.63 6.78
C ARG A 2 -8.47 -2.38 8.11
N SER A 3 -8.25 -3.69 8.16
CA SER A 3 -8.37 -4.47 9.41
C SER A 3 -7.47 -3.95 10.53
N VAL A 4 -6.21 -3.60 10.22
CA VAL A 4 -5.27 -3.03 11.21
C VAL A 4 -5.71 -1.63 11.65
N CYS A 5 -6.21 -0.82 10.72
CA CYS A 5 -6.77 0.50 11.02
C CYS A 5 -7.98 0.39 11.96
N SER A 6 -8.89 -0.56 11.71
CA SER A 6 -10.06 -0.81 12.56
C SER A 6 -9.66 -1.27 13.97
N VAL A 7 -8.69 -2.20 14.09
CA VAL A 7 -8.15 -2.63 15.39
C VAL A 7 -7.56 -1.45 16.15
N ALA A 8 -6.76 -0.61 15.49
CA ALA A 8 -6.16 0.57 16.12
C ALA A 8 -7.20 1.59 16.61
N LEU A 9 -8.25 1.82 15.80
CA LEU A 9 -9.34 2.73 16.14
C LEU A 9 -10.15 2.21 17.34
N LEU A 10 -10.56 0.93 17.30
CA LEU A 10 -11.32 0.30 18.39
C LEU A 10 -10.54 0.31 19.70
N ALA A 11 -9.24 -0.06 19.66
CA ALA A 11 -8.38 -0.03 20.83
C ALA A 11 -8.22 1.39 21.40
N THR A 12 -8.03 2.39 20.54
CA THR A 12 -7.91 3.80 20.96
C THR A 12 -9.20 4.31 21.61
N ALA A 13 -10.35 3.83 21.14
CA ALA A 13 -11.66 4.17 21.69
C ALA A 13 -12.06 3.32 22.93
N GLY A 14 -11.20 2.40 23.38
CA GLY A 14 -11.45 1.58 24.57
C GLY A 14 -12.38 0.37 24.33
N PHE A 15 -12.60 -0.03 23.08
CA PHE A 15 -13.40 -1.20 22.73
C PHE A 15 -12.56 -2.47 22.64
N ALA A 16 -13.22 -3.62 22.81
CA ALA A 16 -12.65 -4.90 22.42
C ALA A 16 -12.33 -4.92 20.92
N VAL A 17 -11.27 -5.61 20.54
CA VAL A 17 -10.79 -5.67 19.16
C VAL A 17 -10.97 -7.08 18.57
N PRO A 18 -11.18 -7.19 17.25
CA PRO A 18 -11.31 -8.47 16.57
C PRO A 18 -9.94 -9.12 16.32
N ALA A 19 -9.27 -9.55 17.39
CA ALA A 19 -8.00 -10.25 17.35
C ALA A 19 -7.89 -11.22 18.54
N GLN A 20 -7.14 -12.32 18.37
CA GLN A 20 -6.84 -13.24 19.47
C GLN A 20 -6.05 -12.54 20.60
N SER A 21 -5.15 -11.64 20.22
CA SER A 21 -4.40 -10.76 21.13
C SER A 21 -3.92 -9.52 20.36
N ALA A 22 -3.88 -8.35 21.00
CA ALA A 22 -3.34 -7.14 20.40
C ALA A 22 -2.65 -6.25 21.44
N LEU A 23 -1.43 -5.79 21.12
CA LEU A 23 -0.75 -4.71 21.83
C LEU A 23 -0.75 -3.48 20.93
N VAL A 24 -1.62 -2.52 21.23
CA VAL A 24 -1.80 -1.32 20.40
C VAL A 24 -1.19 -0.11 21.12
N PRO A 25 -0.18 0.56 20.54
CA PRO A 25 0.34 1.82 21.07
C PRO A 25 -0.73 2.92 21.08
N SER A 26 -0.57 3.90 21.96
CA SER A 26 -1.42 5.10 21.92
C SER A 26 -1.04 5.97 20.72
N PHE A 27 -1.98 6.18 19.80
CA PHE A 27 -1.82 7.07 18.66
C PHE A 27 -2.59 8.37 18.87
N LYS A 28 -1.97 9.51 18.53
CA LYS A 28 -2.65 10.82 18.52
C LYS A 28 -3.43 11.07 17.24
N SER A 29 -3.05 10.38 16.16
CA SER A 29 -3.76 10.44 14.89
C SER A 29 -3.66 9.10 14.16
N ILE A 30 -4.78 8.71 13.54
CA ILE A 30 -4.86 7.55 12.64
C ILE A 30 -5.33 8.09 11.30
N VAL A 31 -4.54 7.86 10.26
CA VAL A 31 -4.80 8.36 8.91
C VAL A 31 -4.87 7.18 7.96
N LEU A 32 -5.97 7.08 7.22
CA LEU A 32 -6.12 6.12 6.13
C LEU A 32 -6.35 6.88 4.83
N ARG A 33 -5.33 6.85 3.97
CA ARG A 33 -5.45 7.26 2.58
C ARG A 33 -5.67 6.01 1.74
N SER A 34 -6.86 5.90 1.17
CA SER A 34 -7.21 4.92 0.15
C SER A 34 -7.24 5.60 -1.21
N ALA A 35 -7.01 4.87 -2.30
CA ALA A 35 -7.33 5.37 -3.62
C ALA A 35 -8.80 5.84 -3.65
N SER A 36 -9.02 7.12 -4.00
CA SER A 36 -10.35 7.66 -4.22
C SER A 36 -10.78 7.38 -5.65
N THR A 37 -12.05 7.09 -5.84
CA THR A 37 -12.70 7.12 -7.15
C THR A 37 -12.93 8.57 -7.56
N ASP A 38 -12.90 8.85 -8.87
CA ASP A 38 -12.99 10.21 -9.42
C ASP A 38 -14.05 11.08 -8.74
N SER A 39 -13.68 12.33 -8.46
CA SER A 39 -14.63 13.40 -8.14
C SER A 39 -14.53 14.49 -9.21
N PRO A 40 -15.35 14.41 -10.29
CA PRO A 40 -15.41 15.44 -11.32
C PRO A 40 -15.86 16.81 -10.80
N VAL A 41 -16.36 16.86 -9.56
CA VAL A 41 -17.14 17.98 -9.00
C VAL A 41 -16.28 19.19 -8.61
N GLU A 42 -14.95 19.04 -8.42
CA GLU A 42 -14.08 20.13 -7.94
C GLU A 42 -13.20 20.81 -9.01
N GLY A 43 -13.25 20.41 -10.28
CA GLY A 43 -12.40 21.01 -11.34
C GLY A 43 -10.90 20.78 -11.14
N LYS A 44 -10.51 19.77 -10.35
CA LYS A 44 -9.11 19.36 -10.11
C LYS A 44 -8.90 17.94 -10.62
N SER A 45 -7.69 17.63 -11.08
CA SER A 45 -7.33 16.26 -11.41
C SER A 45 -7.32 15.38 -10.16
N ALA A 46 -7.66 14.09 -10.30
CA ALA A 46 -7.58 13.11 -9.21
C ALA A 46 -6.18 13.10 -8.57
N PHE A 47 -5.13 13.25 -9.39
CA PHE A 47 -3.76 13.37 -8.92
C PHE A 47 -3.51 14.62 -8.07
N ALA A 48 -4.06 15.78 -8.42
CA ALA A 48 -3.92 17.00 -7.63
C ALA A 48 -4.62 16.89 -6.26
N VAL A 49 -5.79 16.23 -6.22
CA VAL A 49 -6.48 15.91 -4.96
C VAL A 49 -5.63 14.96 -4.11
N GLU A 50 -5.11 13.89 -4.71
CA GLU A 50 -4.20 12.94 -4.05
C GLU A 50 -2.97 13.66 -3.46
N MET A 51 -2.31 14.53 -4.21
CA MET A 51 -1.14 15.28 -3.72
C MET A 51 -1.50 16.25 -2.59
N ARG A 52 -2.70 16.86 -2.62
CA ARG A 52 -3.18 17.73 -1.54
C ARG A 52 -3.43 16.95 -0.26
N GLU A 53 -4.04 15.77 -0.37
CA GLU A 53 -4.24 14.86 0.77
C GLU A 53 -2.89 14.43 1.33
N MET A 54 -1.96 14.00 0.48
CA MET A 54 -0.61 13.60 0.91
C MET A 54 0.18 14.73 1.57
N ARG A 55 0.01 15.97 1.10
CA ARG A 55 0.56 17.15 1.80
C ARG A 55 -0.02 17.26 3.22
N ALA A 56 -1.32 17.08 3.40
CA ALA A 56 -1.94 17.12 4.72
C ALA A 56 -1.40 16.00 5.64
N VAL A 57 -1.26 14.77 5.12
CA VAL A 57 -0.68 13.64 5.86
C VAL A 57 0.76 13.93 6.27
N THR A 58 1.63 14.23 5.30
CA THR A 58 3.06 14.48 5.57
C THR A 58 3.30 15.69 6.47
N SER A 59 2.48 16.75 6.38
CA SER A 59 2.62 17.93 7.25
C SER A 59 2.20 17.70 8.70
N SER A 60 1.33 16.72 8.97
CA SER A 60 0.80 16.45 10.31
C SER A 60 1.33 15.16 10.96
N ALA A 61 1.95 14.28 10.17
CA ALA A 61 2.51 13.03 10.65
C ALA A 61 3.64 13.25 11.66
N ALA A 62 3.61 12.48 12.74
CA ALA A 62 4.63 12.43 13.78
C ALA A 62 4.81 10.99 14.27
N ALA A 63 5.78 10.75 15.16
CA ALA A 63 6.02 9.43 15.75
C ALA A 63 4.79 8.84 16.50
N SER A 64 3.84 9.69 16.90
CA SER A 64 2.57 9.30 17.51
C SER A 64 1.43 9.08 16.50
N SER A 65 1.72 9.08 15.20
CA SER A 65 0.75 8.88 14.13
C SER A 65 0.81 7.45 13.59
N LEU A 66 -0.35 6.93 13.22
CA LEU A 66 -0.50 5.68 12.48
C LEU A 66 -1.02 5.99 11.08
N VAL A 67 -0.20 5.78 10.05
CA VAL A 67 -0.49 6.19 8.67
C VAL A 67 -0.62 4.98 7.76
N PHE A 68 -1.74 4.90 7.05
CA PHE A 68 -2.05 3.88 6.07
C PHE A 68 -2.15 4.54 4.69
N ILE A 69 -1.34 4.09 3.74
CA ILE A 69 -1.35 4.60 2.36
C ILE A 69 -1.57 3.41 1.43
N ASP A 70 -2.62 3.48 0.63
CA ASP A 70 -2.98 2.46 -0.36
C ASP A 70 -2.82 3.04 -1.77
N GLU A 71 -2.03 2.33 -2.59
CA GLU A 71 -1.83 2.58 -4.02
C GLU A 71 -1.67 4.06 -4.40
N LEU A 72 -0.68 4.70 -3.80
CA LEU A 72 -0.35 6.08 -4.14
C LEU A 72 0.14 6.21 -5.58
N CYS A 73 -0.22 7.29 -6.27
CA CYS A 73 0.25 7.64 -7.61
C CYS A 73 -0.22 6.67 -8.73
N ARG A 74 -1.40 6.06 -8.59
CA ARG A 74 -1.98 5.16 -9.61
C ARG A 74 -2.24 5.83 -10.96
N GLY A 75 -2.56 7.13 -10.97
CA GLY A 75 -2.95 7.87 -12.18
C GLY A 75 -1.84 8.66 -12.87
N THR A 76 -0.56 8.38 -12.59
CA THR A 76 0.58 9.11 -13.16
C THR A 76 1.61 8.17 -13.78
N GLU A 77 2.61 8.73 -14.45
CA GLU A 77 3.70 7.94 -15.03
C GLU A 77 4.42 7.15 -13.94
N SER A 78 4.63 5.84 -14.17
CA SER A 78 5.24 4.93 -13.19
C SER A 78 6.57 5.46 -12.61
N THR A 79 7.43 6.07 -13.42
CA THR A 79 8.72 6.61 -12.95
C THR A 79 8.53 7.79 -12.00
N ALA A 80 7.72 8.77 -12.41
CA ALA A 80 7.42 9.94 -11.59
C ALA A 80 6.66 9.56 -10.31
N GLY A 81 5.65 8.69 -10.44
CA GLY A 81 4.88 8.17 -9.31
C GLY A 81 5.74 7.44 -8.29
N SER A 82 6.67 6.60 -8.76
CA SER A 82 7.63 5.89 -7.88
C SER A 82 8.55 6.85 -7.15
N ALA A 83 9.05 7.90 -7.81
CA ALA A 83 9.90 8.91 -7.19
C ALA A 83 9.16 9.72 -6.11
N ILE A 84 7.90 10.08 -6.37
CA ILE A 84 7.05 10.80 -5.41
C ILE A 84 6.73 9.90 -4.20
N ALA A 85 6.27 8.68 -4.45
CA ALA A 85 5.95 7.69 -3.42
C ALA A 85 7.18 7.38 -2.54
N ALA A 86 8.33 7.16 -3.16
CA ALA A 86 9.61 6.98 -2.48
C ALA A 86 9.96 8.17 -1.57
N SER A 87 9.79 9.39 -2.07
CA SER A 87 10.09 10.62 -1.32
C SER A 87 9.18 10.77 -0.10
N ILE A 88 7.89 10.46 -0.25
CA ILE A 88 6.92 10.47 0.86
C ILE A 88 7.24 9.39 1.89
N LEU A 89 7.56 8.17 1.45
CA LEU A 89 7.91 7.08 2.35
C LEU A 89 9.15 7.43 3.19
N ARG A 90 10.16 8.05 2.57
CA ARG A 90 11.36 8.53 3.26
C ARG A 90 11.05 9.64 4.27
N ASP A 91 10.17 10.57 3.95
CA ASP A 91 9.74 11.63 4.88
C ASP A 91 9.03 11.04 6.12
N LEU A 92 8.14 10.06 5.90
CA LEU A 92 7.42 9.38 6.99
C LEU A 92 8.36 8.54 7.88
N ASP A 93 9.31 7.82 7.28
CA ASP A 93 10.34 7.05 8.01
C ASP A 93 11.23 7.98 8.84
N ALA A 94 11.66 9.12 8.28
CA ALA A 94 12.46 10.12 9.00
C ALA A 94 11.74 10.71 10.22
N LYS A 95 10.40 10.79 10.16
CA LYS A 95 9.54 11.23 11.28
C LYS A 95 9.24 10.12 12.29
N ASN A 96 9.77 8.91 12.08
CA ASN A 96 9.48 7.70 12.86
C ASN A 96 7.98 7.38 12.92
N THR A 97 7.26 7.68 11.82
CA THR A 97 5.82 7.42 11.72
C THR A 97 5.59 5.91 11.59
N ARG A 98 4.57 5.38 12.28
CA ARG A 98 4.19 3.97 12.11
C ARG A 98 3.13 3.86 11.02
N GLY A 99 3.17 2.79 10.23
CA GLY A 99 2.23 2.69 9.14
C GLY A 99 2.36 1.47 8.24
N ILE A 100 1.45 1.38 7.28
CA ILE A 100 1.50 0.42 6.18
C ILE A 100 1.40 1.21 4.88
N PHE A 101 2.34 0.95 3.98
CA PHE A 101 2.36 1.50 2.63
C PHE A 101 2.18 0.37 1.62
N SER A 102 1.02 0.31 0.97
CA SER A 102 0.71 -0.65 -0.09
C SER A 102 0.97 -0.02 -1.45
N THR A 103 1.63 -0.74 -2.35
CA THR A 103 1.99 -0.22 -3.67
C THR A 103 2.19 -1.32 -4.70
N HIS A 104 1.85 -1.02 -5.95
CA HIS A 104 2.19 -1.79 -7.14
C HIS A 104 3.47 -1.27 -7.83
N LEU A 105 4.09 -0.21 -7.28
CA LEU A 105 5.24 0.46 -7.90
C LEU A 105 6.54 -0.30 -7.57
N HIS A 106 6.85 -1.33 -8.36
CA HIS A 106 8.05 -2.15 -8.18
C HIS A 106 9.36 -1.33 -8.22
N LYS A 107 9.40 -0.21 -8.96
CA LYS A 107 10.57 0.69 -9.01
C LYS A 107 10.99 1.26 -7.64
N ILE A 108 10.10 1.28 -6.65
CA ILE A 108 10.45 1.69 -5.29
C ILE A 108 11.43 0.69 -4.66
N LEU A 109 11.30 -0.60 -4.99
CA LEU A 109 12.22 -1.65 -4.55
C LEU A 109 13.59 -1.44 -5.18
N ASP A 110 13.65 -1.11 -6.48
CA ASP A 110 14.91 -0.79 -7.16
C ASP A 110 15.63 0.40 -6.51
N LEU A 111 14.89 1.45 -6.14
CA LEU A 111 15.43 2.61 -5.43
C LEU A 111 15.95 2.25 -4.03
N LYS A 112 15.31 1.30 -3.36
CA LYS A 112 15.76 0.79 -2.06
C LYS A 112 17.05 -0.03 -2.21
N ASP A 113 17.09 -0.95 -3.16
CA ASP A 113 18.23 -1.84 -3.40
C ASP A 113 19.46 -1.07 -3.89
N ALA A 114 19.26 -0.01 -4.67
CA ALA A 114 20.31 0.94 -5.05
C ALA A 114 20.79 1.84 -3.88
N GLY A 115 20.25 1.67 -2.66
CA GLY A 115 20.59 2.49 -1.50
C GLY A 115 20.10 3.93 -1.55
N LYS A 116 19.28 4.31 -2.55
CA LYS A 116 18.82 5.68 -2.77
C LYS A 116 17.66 6.07 -1.85
N LEU A 117 16.89 5.09 -1.38
CA LEU A 117 15.71 5.33 -0.54
C LEU A 117 16.07 5.59 0.93
N GLY A 118 17.09 4.91 1.45
CA GLY A 118 17.65 5.15 2.78
C GLY A 118 16.71 4.86 3.96
N LEU A 119 15.73 3.96 3.78
CA LEU A 119 14.78 3.59 4.84
C LEU A 119 15.48 2.81 5.96
N LYS A 120 15.20 3.18 7.22
CA LYS A 120 15.82 2.54 8.39
C LYS A 120 14.87 1.61 9.14
N ASN A 121 13.58 1.93 9.16
CA ASN A 121 12.61 1.24 10.01
C ASN A 121 11.49 0.56 9.20
N THR A 122 11.80 0.08 8.00
CA THR A 122 10.81 -0.52 7.10
C THR A 122 11.08 -2.00 6.88
N VAL A 123 10.05 -2.81 7.06
CA VAL A 123 10.01 -4.22 6.65
C VAL A 123 9.14 -4.39 5.42
N GLU A 124 9.48 -5.37 4.59
CA GLU A 124 8.72 -5.70 3.38
C GLU A 124 7.84 -6.90 3.66
N MET A 125 6.59 -6.78 3.23
CA MET A 125 5.58 -7.82 3.37
C MET A 125 4.91 -8.02 2.02
N LYS A 126 4.53 -9.27 1.74
CA LYS A 126 3.76 -9.66 0.55
C LYS A 126 2.55 -10.49 0.97
N MET A 127 1.54 -10.50 0.11
CA MET A 127 0.48 -11.51 0.21
C MET A 127 1.02 -12.81 -0.38
N GLU A 128 0.88 -13.91 0.36
CA GLU A 128 1.32 -15.23 -0.06
C GLU A 128 0.36 -15.79 -1.12
N ILE A 129 0.95 -16.39 -2.15
CA ILE A 129 0.24 -17.06 -3.24
C ILE A 129 0.59 -18.54 -3.10
N ALA A 130 -0.40 -19.43 -3.20
CA ALA A 130 -0.18 -20.86 -3.13
C ALA A 130 0.58 -21.35 -4.37
N ASP A 131 1.43 -22.38 -4.21
CA ASP A 131 2.10 -23.02 -5.33
C ASP A 131 1.05 -23.71 -6.23
N ILE A 132 1.06 -23.38 -7.52
CA ILE A 132 0.04 -23.75 -8.53
C ILE A 132 0.11 -25.25 -8.91
N ASN A 133 0.77 -26.09 -8.12
CA ASN A 133 0.99 -27.51 -8.42
C ASN A 133 -0.12 -28.44 -7.92
N GLU A 134 -1.16 -27.91 -7.27
CA GLU A 134 -2.32 -28.68 -6.82
C GLU A 134 -3.60 -28.03 -7.38
N SER A 135 -4.13 -28.64 -8.45
CA SER A 135 -5.53 -28.64 -8.90
C SER A 135 -6.45 -27.49 -8.45
N ASP A 136 -6.88 -26.65 -9.40
CA ASP A 136 -8.16 -25.89 -9.39
C ASP A 136 -8.53 -25.05 -8.14
N GLU A 137 -7.59 -24.85 -7.21
CA GLU A 137 -7.80 -24.07 -6.01
C GLU A 137 -7.32 -22.62 -6.20
N ASN A 138 -8.14 -21.70 -5.71
CA ASN A 138 -7.88 -20.26 -5.72
C ASN A 138 -6.45 -19.97 -5.19
N PRO A 139 -5.56 -19.36 -6.00
CA PRO A 139 -4.16 -19.16 -5.63
C PRO A 139 -3.99 -18.16 -4.47
N TYR A 140 -5.04 -17.42 -4.10
CA TYR A 140 -4.99 -16.40 -3.05
C TYR A 140 -5.17 -17.02 -1.66
N THR A 141 -4.07 -17.09 -0.89
CA THR A 141 -4.09 -17.60 0.48
C THR A 141 -4.60 -16.60 1.52
N TRP A 142 -4.62 -15.31 1.16
CA TRP A 142 -4.90 -14.18 2.04
C TRP A 142 -3.96 -14.05 3.25
N LYS A 143 -2.82 -14.77 3.25
CA LYS A 143 -1.81 -14.70 4.30
C LYS A 143 -0.79 -13.62 3.99
N LEU A 144 -0.43 -12.84 5.00
CA LEU A 144 0.64 -11.86 4.91
C LEU A 144 1.95 -12.49 5.36
N SER A 145 2.97 -12.54 4.49
CA SER A 145 4.28 -13.11 4.76
C SER A 145 5.39 -12.08 4.54
N SER A 146 6.57 -12.28 5.13
CA SER A 146 7.71 -11.41 4.88
C SER A 146 8.24 -11.59 3.46
N GLY A 147 8.60 -10.48 2.82
CA GLY A 147 9.19 -10.47 1.48
C GLY A 147 8.54 -9.46 0.55
N ARG A 148 8.86 -9.58 -0.74
CA ARG A 148 8.40 -8.69 -1.81
C ARG A 148 7.62 -9.49 -2.85
N SER A 149 6.63 -8.86 -3.47
CA SER A 149 6.05 -9.38 -4.70
C SER A 149 6.89 -8.88 -5.87
N THR A 150 7.59 -9.78 -6.55
CA THR A 150 8.39 -9.49 -7.76
C THR A 150 7.65 -9.84 -9.04
N GLU A 151 6.65 -10.70 -8.95
CA GLU A 151 5.85 -11.17 -10.08
C GLU A 151 4.46 -10.52 -10.04
N SER A 152 3.94 -10.27 -11.24
CA SER A 152 2.60 -9.74 -11.45
C SER A 152 1.71 -10.87 -11.95
N LEU A 153 0.63 -11.14 -11.24
CA LEU A 153 -0.42 -12.06 -11.68
C LEU A 153 -1.38 -11.42 -12.70
N ALA A 154 -1.09 -10.21 -13.19
CA ALA A 154 -2.03 -9.45 -14.03
C ALA A 154 -2.46 -10.22 -15.30
N PHE A 155 -1.52 -10.93 -15.93
CA PHE A 155 -1.82 -11.74 -17.12
C PHE A 155 -2.68 -12.95 -16.77
N GLN A 156 -2.36 -13.65 -15.69
CA GLN A 156 -3.14 -14.78 -15.21
C GLN A 156 -4.57 -14.36 -14.85
N VAL A 157 -4.73 -13.26 -14.12
CA VAL A 157 -6.04 -12.70 -13.77
C VAL A 157 -6.84 -12.34 -15.03
N ALA A 158 -6.20 -11.78 -16.06
CA ALA A 158 -6.89 -11.48 -17.31
C ALA A 158 -7.42 -12.76 -18.00
N ILE A 159 -6.64 -13.84 -18.02
CA ILE A 159 -7.06 -15.14 -18.57
C ILE A 159 -8.22 -15.73 -17.73
N GLU A 160 -8.13 -15.67 -16.40
CA GLU A 160 -9.18 -16.15 -15.48
C GLU A 160 -10.51 -15.38 -15.65
N GLU A 161 -10.44 -14.07 -15.94
CA GLU A 161 -11.61 -13.24 -16.28
C GLU A 161 -12.12 -13.44 -17.72
N GLY A 162 -11.53 -14.39 -18.47
CA GLY A 162 -11.98 -14.79 -19.79
C GLY A 162 -11.48 -13.91 -20.94
N VAL A 163 -10.41 -13.13 -20.73
CA VAL A 163 -9.73 -12.44 -21.82
C VAL A 163 -8.90 -13.46 -22.60
N ASP A 164 -9.09 -13.48 -23.92
CA ASP A 164 -8.42 -14.41 -24.82
C ASP A 164 -6.89 -14.26 -24.74
N SER A 165 -6.15 -15.37 -24.70
CA SER A 165 -4.69 -15.38 -24.68
C SER A 165 -4.10 -14.64 -25.86
N ASP A 166 -4.76 -14.71 -27.02
CA ASP A 166 -4.31 -14.04 -28.25
C ASP A 166 -4.37 -12.50 -28.14
N ILE A 167 -5.16 -11.95 -27.22
CA ILE A 167 -5.24 -10.51 -26.93
C ILE A 167 -4.14 -10.08 -25.94
N ILE A 168 -3.74 -10.98 -25.05
CA ILE A 168 -2.88 -10.70 -23.90
C ILE A 168 -1.41 -10.86 -24.27
N GLU A 169 -1.07 -11.82 -25.13
CA GLU A 169 0.29 -12.04 -25.63
C GLU A 169 0.66 -11.05 -26.74
N PHE A 170 0.70 -9.75 -26.40
CA PHE A 170 1.36 -8.75 -27.24
C PHE A 170 2.82 -8.58 -26.79
N SER A 171 3.62 -9.65 -26.88
CA SER A 171 5.09 -9.56 -26.76
C SER A 171 5.82 -10.68 -27.47
#